data_AF-A8DVK3-F1
#
_entry.id   AF-A8DVK3-F1
#
_cell.length_a   1.000
_cell.length_b   1.000
_cell.length_c   1.000
_cell.angle_alpha   90.00
_cell.angle_beta   90.00
_cell.angle_gamma   90.00
#
_symmetry.space_group_name_H-M   'P 1'
#
loop_
_entity.id
_entity.type
_entity.pdbx_description
1 polymer ?
#
loop_
_entity_poly.entity_id
_entity_poly.type
_entity_poly.pdbx_seq_one_letter_code
_entity_poly.pdbx_strand_id
1 'polypeptide(L)'
;MACNISHRIEPIPEALKTCKAIMKVFNFICGKGGEVEVSELTSPPSPLQGLSSICLDMWLKWRNKEAENNENFVFVYWNGNRSVRVILKTYLCVSYEQGFCKSGNSCTRWHICKGFLEGSCTGTHCDKSHDFLDKDNRHKAECLKVDRLPNVVIKKLVLKSLPSLCESYIRGEICHDCLSVHLCPAFLAGECVSQHLHKSKNWYFAHNIKSFKNTFVYNTFQFPSKLTINQIKCNLIVPLELQGKKCPGEMSEEASATTDTESIKSKKSGDLTSSKVNQQ
;
A
#
# COMPACT_ATOMS: atom_id res chain seq x y z
N MET A 1 34.54 -10.10 -43.41
CA MET A 1 34.31 -8.78 -42.79
C MET A 1 33.61 -9.01 -41.46
N ALA A 2 34.37 -8.93 -40.36
CA ALA A 2 33.83 -9.10 -39.01
C ALA A 2 33.13 -7.81 -38.59
N CYS A 3 31.85 -7.91 -38.23
CA CYS A 3 31.07 -6.81 -37.68
C CYS A 3 31.51 -6.57 -36.24
N ASN A 4 32.36 -5.56 -36.04
CA ASN A 4 32.81 -5.11 -34.72
C ASN A 4 31.73 -4.20 -34.12
N ILE A 5 30.74 -4.77 -33.43
CA ILE A 5 29.82 -4.00 -32.59
C ILE A 5 30.52 -3.74 -31.26
N SER A 6 31.35 -2.69 -31.24
CA SER A 6 31.78 -2.07 -30.00
C SER A 6 30.54 -1.43 -29.36
N HIS A 7 29.93 -2.10 -28.39
CA HIS A 7 28.96 -1.47 -27.49
C HIS A 7 29.69 -0.44 -26.62
N ARG A 8 29.92 0.77 -27.17
CA ARG A 8 30.20 1.93 -26.32
C ARG A 8 28.95 2.20 -25.50
N ILE A 9 29.02 1.88 -24.21
CA ILE A 9 28.06 2.39 -23.23
C ILE A 9 28.24 3.90 -23.21
N GLU A 10 27.28 4.62 -23.77
CA GLU A 10 27.30 6.08 -23.69
C GLU A 10 27.18 6.51 -22.22
N PRO A 11 28.06 7.42 -21.75
CA PRO A 11 28.00 7.89 -20.38
C PRO A 11 26.72 8.68 -20.13
N ILE A 12 26.19 8.60 -18.90
CA ILE A 12 25.06 9.43 -18.46
C ILE A 12 25.40 10.90 -18.73
N PRO A 13 24.55 11.66 -19.45
CA PRO A 13 24.78 13.08 -19.70
C PRO A 13 24.97 13.88 -18.41
N GLU A 14 26.05 14.65 -18.30
CA GLU A 14 26.40 15.38 -17.06
C GLU A 14 25.33 16.40 -16.65
N ALA A 15 24.62 16.98 -17.62
CA ALA A 15 23.49 17.88 -17.37
C ALA A 15 22.37 17.22 -16.54
N LEU A 16 22.19 15.90 -16.65
CA LEU A 16 21.19 15.12 -15.90
C LEU A 16 21.63 14.79 -14.47
N LYS A 17 22.88 15.08 -14.10
CA LYS A 17 23.42 14.85 -12.75
C LYS A 17 23.26 16.04 -11.81
N THR A 18 22.69 17.13 -12.27
CA THR A 18 22.46 18.33 -11.45
C THR A 18 21.24 18.19 -10.54
N CYS A 19 21.26 18.82 -9.36
CA CYS A 19 20.08 18.87 -8.46
C CYS A 19 18.84 19.42 -9.18
N LYS A 20 19.02 20.40 -10.08
CA LYS A 20 17.92 20.96 -10.88
C LYS A 20 17.30 19.92 -11.82
N ALA A 21 18.12 19.11 -12.50
CA ALA A 21 17.61 18.05 -13.38
C ALA A 21 16.88 16.97 -12.58
N ILE A 22 17.46 16.54 -11.46
CA ILE A 22 16.86 15.59 -10.52
C ILE A 22 15.47 16.06 -10.07
N MET A 23 15.35 17.32 -9.65
CA MET A 23 14.07 17.87 -9.21
C MET A 23 13.06 18.01 -10.35
N LYS A 24 13.50 18.26 -11.60
CA LYS A 24 12.61 18.20 -12.76
C LYS A 24 12.05 16.79 -12.96
N VAL A 25 12.88 15.75 -12.83
CA VAL A 25 12.43 14.35 -12.94
C VAL A 25 11.46 14.00 -11.81
N PHE A 26 11.78 14.36 -10.57
CA PHE A 26 10.89 14.20 -9.42
C PHE A 26 9.53 14.85 -9.67
N ASN A 27 9.51 16.14 -10.04
CA ASN A 27 8.28 16.88 -10.29
C ASN A 27 7.47 16.29 -11.46
N PHE A 28 8.13 15.81 -12.51
CA PHE A 28 7.48 15.14 -13.63
C PHE A 28 6.74 13.88 -13.16
N ILE A 29 7.41 13.01 -12.41
CA ILE A 29 6.80 11.77 -11.89
C ILE A 29 5.69 12.09 -10.88
N CYS A 30 5.90 13.06 -9.98
CA CYS A 30 4.86 13.51 -9.06
C CYS A 30 3.63 14.07 -9.78
N GLY A 31 3.82 14.84 -10.85
CA GLY A 31 2.74 15.34 -11.70
C GLY A 31 1.93 14.24 -12.38
N LYS A 32 2.51 13.05 -12.56
CA LYS A 32 1.86 11.84 -13.07
C LYS A 32 1.26 10.95 -11.97
N GLY A 33 1.29 11.39 -10.72
CA GLY A 33 0.74 10.65 -9.58
C GLY A 33 1.74 9.75 -8.87
N GLY A 34 3.05 9.94 -9.11
CA GLY A 34 4.13 9.30 -8.34
C GLY A 34 4.76 8.07 -8.98
N GLU A 35 4.24 7.62 -10.12
CA GLU A 35 4.75 6.48 -10.86
C GLU A 35 4.52 6.72 -12.35
N VAL A 36 5.50 6.35 -13.18
CA VAL A 36 5.43 6.52 -14.63
C VAL A 36 6.07 5.34 -15.33
N GLU A 37 5.54 4.92 -16.46
CA GLU A 37 6.17 3.89 -17.29
C GLU A 37 7.49 4.39 -17.88
N VAL A 38 8.44 3.48 -18.10
CA VAL A 38 9.74 3.81 -18.69
C VAL A 38 9.60 4.45 -20.06
N SER A 39 8.66 3.97 -20.88
CA SER A 39 8.35 4.51 -22.21
C SER A 39 7.98 6.00 -22.16
N GLU A 40 7.13 6.39 -21.21
CA GLU A 40 6.73 7.78 -21.01
C GLU A 40 7.87 8.60 -20.39
N LEU A 41 8.64 8.03 -19.45
CA LEU A 41 9.76 8.71 -18.82
C LEU A 41 10.91 8.99 -19.81
N THR A 42 11.06 8.23 -20.89
CA THR A 42 12.08 8.45 -21.92
C THR A 42 11.55 9.15 -23.18
N SER A 43 10.27 9.56 -23.18
CA SER A 43 9.64 10.31 -24.26
C SER A 43 9.45 11.79 -23.91
N PRO A 44 9.38 12.71 -24.89
CA PRO A 44 8.98 14.08 -24.64
C PRO A 44 7.60 14.14 -23.95
N PRO A 45 7.36 15.06 -23.00
CA PRO A 45 8.21 16.17 -22.58
C PRO A 45 9.09 15.85 -21.34
N SER A 46 9.40 14.58 -21.09
CA SER A 46 10.17 14.17 -19.90
C SER A 46 11.58 14.80 -19.87
N PRO A 47 12.11 15.16 -18.69
CA PRO A 47 13.50 15.56 -18.54
C PRO A 47 14.51 14.46 -18.91
N LEU A 48 14.09 13.20 -18.91
CA LEU A 48 14.90 12.03 -19.31
C LEU A 48 14.62 11.58 -20.76
N GLN A 49 14.00 12.45 -21.56
CA GLN A 49 13.71 12.15 -22.96
C GLN A 49 14.97 11.71 -23.72
N GLY A 50 14.81 10.70 -24.59
CA GLY A 50 15.88 10.18 -25.44
C GLY A 50 16.87 9.24 -24.73
N LEU A 51 16.75 9.01 -23.43
CA LEU A 51 17.59 8.00 -22.76
C LEU A 51 17.19 6.58 -23.19
N SER A 52 18.19 5.75 -23.48
CA SER A 52 18.00 4.31 -23.64
C SER A 52 17.65 3.66 -22.29
N SER A 53 17.08 2.45 -22.31
CA SER A 53 16.79 1.69 -21.08
C SER A 53 18.03 1.42 -20.23
N ILE A 54 19.19 1.23 -20.86
CA ILE A 54 20.46 1.00 -20.17
C ILE A 54 20.92 2.28 -19.47
N CYS A 55 20.87 3.42 -20.16
CA CYS A 55 21.26 4.70 -19.58
C CYS A 55 20.30 5.14 -18.46
N LEU A 56 19.01 4.82 -18.56
CA LEU A 56 18.03 5.04 -17.50
C LEU A 56 18.38 4.23 -16.24
N ASP A 57 18.64 2.92 -16.38
CA ASP A 57 19.04 2.07 -15.25
C ASP A 57 20.34 2.57 -14.59
N MET A 58 21.33 2.96 -15.40
CA MET A 58 22.55 3.57 -14.90
C MET A 58 22.28 4.89 -14.17
N TRP A 59 21.44 5.77 -14.72
CA TRP A 59 21.07 7.03 -14.09
C TRP A 59 20.37 6.80 -12.75
N LEU A 60 19.41 5.86 -12.67
CA LEU A 60 18.70 5.52 -11.43
C LEU A 60 19.65 4.97 -10.36
N LYS A 61 20.55 4.07 -10.74
CA LYS A 61 21.56 3.50 -9.83
C LYS A 61 22.51 4.56 -9.30
N TRP A 62 23.07 5.39 -10.19
CA TRP A 62 23.92 6.51 -9.80
C TRP A 62 23.17 7.46 -8.86
N ARG A 63 21.95 7.85 -9.27
CA ARG A 63 21.12 8.82 -8.56
C ARG A 63 20.78 8.38 -7.14
N ASN A 64 20.34 7.13 -6.98
CA ASN A 64 19.97 6.60 -5.67
C ASN A 64 21.20 6.45 -4.76
N LYS A 65 22.36 6.06 -5.31
CA LYS A 65 23.61 6.00 -4.55
C LYS A 65 24.03 7.36 -4.01
N GLU A 66 23.93 8.41 -4.81
CA GLU A 66 24.18 9.79 -4.35
C GLU A 66 23.16 10.24 -3.27
N ALA A 67 21.92 9.74 -3.35
CA ALA A 67 20.83 10.06 -2.42
C ALA A 67 20.91 9.34 -1.06
N GLU A 68 21.80 8.34 -0.91
CA GLU A 68 21.86 7.46 0.27
C GLU A 68 22.08 8.23 1.58
N ASN A 69 22.62 9.45 1.53
CA ASN A 69 22.97 10.20 2.75
C ASN A 69 22.15 11.45 3.05
N ASN A 70 21.35 12.05 2.14
CA ASN A 70 20.79 13.39 2.42
C ASN A 70 19.46 13.78 1.77
N GLU A 71 18.74 12.87 1.13
CA GLU A 71 17.47 13.22 0.47
C GLU A 71 16.29 12.40 0.94
N ASN A 72 15.14 13.08 0.95
CA ASN A 72 13.88 12.58 1.50
C ASN A 72 13.06 11.73 0.52
N PHE A 73 13.64 11.31 -0.61
CA PHE A 73 13.02 10.41 -1.57
C PHE A 73 14.04 9.56 -2.33
N VAL A 74 13.58 8.49 -2.99
CA VAL A 74 14.35 7.65 -3.93
C VAL A 74 13.51 7.33 -5.17
N PHE A 75 14.16 6.93 -6.26
CA PHE A 75 13.48 6.40 -7.44
C PHE A 75 13.60 4.88 -7.47
N VAL A 76 12.48 4.17 -7.47
CA VAL A 76 12.47 2.70 -7.54
C VAL A 76 12.03 2.26 -8.93
N TYR A 77 12.87 1.47 -9.59
CA TYR A 77 12.48 0.76 -10.80
C TYR A 77 11.68 -0.47 -10.42
N TRP A 78 10.49 -0.62 -10.99
CA TRP A 78 9.66 -1.80 -10.80
C TRP A 78 9.61 -2.63 -12.08
N ASN A 79 10.24 -3.81 -12.03
CA ASN A 79 10.29 -4.74 -13.15
C ASN A 79 8.90 -5.18 -13.64
N GLY A 80 7.98 -5.46 -12.71
CA GLY A 80 6.66 -6.00 -13.05
C GLY A 80 5.86 -5.12 -14.03
N ASN A 81 5.96 -3.80 -13.87
CA ASN A 81 5.24 -2.83 -14.71
C ASN A 81 6.17 -1.99 -15.58
N ARG A 82 7.48 -2.29 -15.59
CA ARG A 82 8.52 -1.49 -16.26
C ARG A 82 8.32 0.01 -16.01
N SER A 83 8.12 0.36 -14.74
CA SER A 83 7.80 1.71 -14.29
C SER A 83 8.85 2.21 -13.30
N VAL A 84 8.95 3.53 -13.19
CA VAL A 84 9.75 4.21 -12.17
C VAL A 84 8.81 4.92 -11.21
N ARG A 85 8.98 4.64 -9.92
CA ARG A 85 8.18 5.22 -8.84
C ARG A 85 9.04 6.10 -7.95
N VAL A 86 8.46 7.22 -7.49
CA VAL A 86 9.03 8.02 -6.40
C VAL A 86 8.57 7.44 -5.07
N ILE A 87 9.53 7.10 -4.20
CA ILE A 87 9.26 6.71 -2.81
C ILE A 87 9.74 7.82 -1.89
N LEU A 88 8.82 8.40 -1.12
CA LEU A 88 9.13 9.36 -0.07
C LEU A 88 9.67 8.62 1.16
N LYS A 89 10.80 9.07 1.72
CA LYS A 89 11.44 8.50 2.92
C LYS A 89 10.75 8.96 4.20
N THR A 90 9.46 8.65 4.32
CA THR A 90 8.65 8.92 5.49
C THR A 90 7.53 7.90 5.60
N TYR A 91 6.83 7.90 6.72
CA TYR A 91 5.82 6.91 7.05
C TYR A 91 4.83 7.51 8.05
N LEU A 92 3.70 6.84 8.28
CA LEU A 92 2.68 7.21 9.24
C LEU A 92 3.22 7.12 10.67
N CYS A 93 2.79 8.08 11.49
CA CYS A 93 3.11 8.12 12.91
C CYS A 93 2.17 7.19 13.68
N VAL A 94 2.69 6.05 14.15
CA VAL A 94 1.90 5.10 14.97
C VAL A 94 1.32 5.73 16.24
N SER A 95 2.06 6.64 16.89
CA SER A 95 1.59 7.33 18.09
C SER A 95 0.44 8.29 17.79
N TYR A 96 0.44 8.92 16.60
CA TYR A 96 -0.68 9.74 16.15
C TYR A 96 -1.88 8.86 15.82
N GLU A 97 -1.63 7.73 15.16
CA GLU A 97 -2.66 6.74 14.87
C GLU A 97 -3.33 6.21 16.15
N GLN A 98 -2.60 6.17 17.26
CA GLN A 98 -3.12 5.77 18.57
C GLN A 98 -3.63 6.94 19.44
N GLY A 99 -3.47 8.20 19.01
CA GLY A 99 -3.93 9.37 19.76
C GLY A 99 -2.99 9.89 20.85
N PHE A 100 -1.73 9.46 20.88
CA PHE A 100 -0.75 9.81 21.93
C PHE A 100 0.48 10.59 21.42
N CYS A 101 0.51 11.00 20.14
CA CYS A 101 1.65 11.78 19.62
C CYS A 101 1.66 13.20 20.21
N LYS A 102 2.73 13.56 20.91
CA LYS A 102 2.93 14.88 21.51
C LYS A 102 3.85 15.80 20.70
N SER A 103 4.45 15.28 19.63
CA SER A 103 5.43 16.03 18.83
C SER A 103 4.81 17.06 17.88
N GLY A 104 3.52 16.96 17.56
CA GLY A 104 2.85 17.88 16.62
C GLY A 104 3.66 18.07 15.32
N ASN A 105 3.85 19.32 14.91
CA ASN A 105 4.63 19.69 13.72
C ASN A 105 6.11 19.20 13.74
N SER A 106 6.72 19.02 14.91
CA SER A 106 8.09 18.50 15.03
C SER A 106 8.21 16.99 14.76
N CYS A 107 7.08 16.27 14.65
CA CYS A 107 7.12 14.86 14.27
C CYS A 107 7.64 14.71 12.83
N THR A 108 8.53 13.76 12.58
CA THR A 108 9.08 13.49 11.23
C THR A 108 8.20 12.57 10.37
N ARG A 109 7.07 12.11 10.94
CA ARG A 109 6.15 11.13 10.35
C ARG A 109 4.79 11.77 10.08
N TRP A 110 4.08 11.28 9.07
CA TRP A 110 2.76 11.79 8.71
C TRP A 110 1.75 11.60 9.84
N HIS A 111 1.02 12.68 10.15
CA HIS A 111 -0.15 12.69 11.01
C HIS A 111 -1.39 12.69 10.12
N ILE A 112 -1.66 11.55 9.48
CA ILE A 112 -2.75 11.39 8.52
C ILE A 112 -3.55 10.15 8.89
N CYS A 113 -4.87 10.24 8.78
CA CYS A 113 -5.78 9.12 8.97
C CYS A 113 -5.44 7.96 8.02
N LYS A 114 -5.09 6.79 8.57
CA LYS A 114 -4.81 5.60 7.75
C LYS A 114 -6.03 5.18 6.93
N GLY A 115 -7.22 5.19 7.53
CA GLY A 115 -8.47 4.87 6.83
C GLY A 115 -8.75 5.82 5.67
N PHE A 116 -8.40 7.10 5.78
CA PHE A 116 -8.51 8.04 4.65
C PHE A 116 -7.53 7.71 3.53
N LEU A 117 -6.29 7.34 3.87
CA LEU A 117 -5.30 6.89 2.88
C LEU A 117 -5.80 5.64 2.13
N GLU A 118 -6.34 4.67 2.87
CA GLU A 118 -6.82 3.39 2.33
C GLU A 118 -8.21 3.48 1.67
N GLY A 119 -8.96 4.57 1.91
CA GLY A 119 -10.30 4.78 1.35
C GLY A 119 -11.45 4.22 2.18
N SER A 120 -11.19 3.72 3.39
CA SER A 120 -12.21 3.18 4.30
C SER A 120 -12.79 4.19 5.28
N CYS A 121 -12.19 5.39 5.41
CA CYS A 121 -12.73 6.45 6.25
C CYS A 121 -13.87 7.20 5.55
N THR A 122 -15.02 7.33 6.21
CA THR A 122 -16.19 8.09 5.72
C THR A 122 -16.04 9.61 5.85
N GLY A 123 -15.05 10.08 6.61
CA GLY A 123 -14.76 11.50 6.85
C GLY A 123 -15.69 12.21 7.83
N THR A 124 -16.89 11.70 8.07
CA THR A 124 -17.81 12.21 9.09
C THR A 124 -17.28 11.87 10.48
N HIS A 125 -17.02 12.89 11.32
CA HIS A 125 -16.52 12.73 12.70
C HIS A 125 -15.17 12.01 12.82
N CYS A 126 -14.29 12.13 11.82
CA CYS A 126 -12.93 11.60 11.96
C CYS A 126 -12.06 12.55 12.78
N ASP A 127 -11.54 12.07 13.90
CA ASP A 127 -10.62 12.85 14.77
C ASP A 127 -9.18 12.93 14.23
N LYS A 128 -8.94 12.36 13.05
CA LYS A 128 -7.64 12.32 12.38
C LYS A 128 -7.63 13.21 11.14
N SER A 129 -6.46 13.75 10.82
CA SER A 129 -6.29 14.69 9.72
C SER A 129 -6.33 14.00 8.36
N HIS A 130 -7.02 14.65 7.43
CA HIS A 130 -7.09 14.30 6.01
C HIS A 130 -6.32 15.32 5.15
N ASP A 131 -5.57 16.24 5.77
CA ASP A 131 -4.86 17.33 5.12
C ASP A 131 -3.34 17.20 5.35
N PHE A 132 -2.62 16.91 4.27
CA PHE A 132 -1.16 16.82 4.25
C PHE A 132 -0.46 18.19 4.39
N LEU A 133 -1.21 19.28 4.37
CA LEU A 133 -0.71 20.65 4.47
C LEU A 133 -1.23 21.39 5.72
N ASP A 134 -1.84 20.68 6.67
CA ASP A 134 -2.22 21.25 7.96
C ASP A 134 -0.99 21.65 8.80
N LYS A 135 -1.24 22.25 9.98
CA LYS A 135 -0.17 22.73 10.86
C LYS A 135 0.81 21.63 11.28
N ASP A 136 0.32 20.40 11.45
CA ASP A 136 1.11 19.30 11.99
C ASP A 136 1.84 18.56 10.86
N ASN A 137 1.43 18.74 9.61
CA ASN A 137 1.98 18.05 8.44
C ASN A 137 2.88 18.93 7.54
N ARG A 138 2.70 20.25 7.57
CA ARG A 138 3.38 21.22 6.68
C ARG A 138 4.90 21.06 6.61
N HIS A 139 5.59 21.00 7.75
CA HIS A 139 7.05 20.88 7.76
C HIS A 139 7.54 19.59 7.07
N LYS A 140 6.78 18.48 7.17
CA LYS A 140 7.11 17.23 6.48
C LYS A 140 6.94 17.39 4.98
N ALA A 141 5.85 18.01 4.53
CA ALA A 141 5.63 18.28 3.11
C ALA A 141 6.77 19.12 2.51
N GLU A 142 7.27 20.13 3.21
CA GLU A 142 8.40 20.97 2.79
C GLU A 142 9.73 20.21 2.74
N CYS A 143 9.99 19.37 3.74
CA CYS A 143 11.16 18.49 3.75
C CYS A 143 11.13 17.51 2.57
N LEU A 144 9.95 16.93 2.28
CA LEU A 144 9.74 15.97 1.20
C LEU A 144 9.59 16.63 -0.18
N LYS A 145 9.61 17.96 -0.26
CA LYS A 145 9.47 18.75 -1.51
C LYS A 145 8.12 18.57 -2.21
N VAL A 146 7.07 18.31 -1.44
CA VAL A 146 5.70 18.10 -1.92
C VAL A 146 4.72 19.17 -1.42
N ASP A 147 5.18 20.17 -0.69
CA ASP A 147 4.38 21.27 -0.11
C ASP A 147 3.61 22.10 -1.14
N ARG A 148 4.04 22.08 -2.41
CA ARG A 148 3.40 22.78 -3.52
C ARG A 148 2.44 21.92 -4.32
N LEU A 149 2.31 20.63 -3.98
CA LEU A 149 1.43 19.72 -4.68
C LEU A 149 0.03 19.74 -4.06
N PRO A 150 -1.03 19.56 -4.86
CA PRO A 150 -2.37 19.39 -4.32
C PRO A 150 -2.45 18.19 -3.37
N ASN A 151 -3.25 18.30 -2.30
CA ASN A 151 -3.49 17.24 -1.32
C ASN A 151 -3.80 15.87 -1.96
N VAL A 152 -4.59 15.84 -3.04
CA VAL A 152 -4.92 14.62 -3.78
C VAL A 152 -3.69 13.96 -4.42
N VAL A 153 -2.71 14.73 -4.88
CA VAL A 153 -1.45 14.22 -5.44
C VAL A 153 -0.55 13.72 -4.30
N ILE A 154 -0.46 14.47 -3.19
CA ILE A 154 0.31 14.04 -2.02
C ILE A 154 -0.25 12.71 -1.46
N LYS A 155 -1.58 12.57 -1.38
CA LYS A 155 -2.23 11.31 -1.01
C LYS A 155 -1.74 10.13 -1.85
N LYS A 156 -1.74 10.28 -3.18
CA LYS A 156 -1.26 9.24 -4.11
C LYS A 156 0.22 8.92 -3.88
N LEU A 157 1.06 9.94 -3.71
CA LEU A 157 2.49 9.79 -3.44
C LEU A 157 2.75 9.03 -2.14
N VAL A 158 2.07 9.42 -1.05
CA VAL A 158 2.20 8.75 0.25
C VAL A 158 1.72 7.31 0.16
N LEU A 159 0.58 7.05 -0.47
CA LEU A 159 0.06 5.70 -0.69
C LEU A 159 1.05 4.82 -1.47
N LYS A 160 1.67 5.37 -2.52
CA LYS A 160 2.68 4.69 -3.35
C LYS A 160 4.03 4.52 -2.65
N SER A 161 4.30 5.32 -1.61
CA SER A 161 5.50 5.26 -0.76
C SER A 161 5.37 4.30 0.42
N LEU A 162 4.23 3.61 0.56
CA LEU A 162 3.99 2.62 1.60
C LEU A 162 3.79 1.23 0.97
N PRO A 163 4.36 0.16 1.55
CA PRO A 163 4.11 -1.20 1.09
C PRO A 163 2.63 -1.57 1.23
N SER A 164 2.08 -2.23 0.22
CA SER A 164 0.71 -2.74 0.22
C SER A 164 0.67 -4.26 0.37
N LEU A 165 -0.47 -4.82 0.80
CA LEU A 165 -0.74 -6.24 0.64
C LEU A 165 -0.77 -6.62 -0.86
N CYS A 166 -0.24 -7.80 -1.17
CA CYS A 166 -0.28 -8.35 -2.52
C CYS A 166 -1.63 -8.98 -2.79
N GLU A 167 -2.40 -8.41 -3.71
CA GLU A 167 -3.74 -8.92 -4.03
C GLU A 167 -3.71 -10.31 -4.68
N SER A 168 -2.83 -10.54 -5.66
CA SER A 168 -2.67 -11.86 -6.30
C SER A 168 -2.31 -12.94 -5.26
N TYR A 169 -1.43 -12.61 -4.31
CA TYR A 169 -1.11 -13.51 -3.21
C TYR A 169 -2.36 -13.89 -2.40
N ILE A 170 -3.20 -12.92 -2.05
CA ILE A 170 -4.47 -13.17 -1.35
C ILE A 170 -5.45 -13.99 -2.18
N ARG A 171 -5.47 -13.81 -3.51
CA ARG A 171 -6.30 -14.62 -4.42
C ARG A 171 -5.75 -16.03 -4.65
N GLY A 172 -4.55 -16.36 -4.15
CA GLY A 172 -3.88 -17.63 -4.40
C GLY A 172 -3.30 -17.74 -5.81
N GLU A 173 -3.05 -16.60 -6.44
CA GLU A 173 -2.43 -16.48 -7.76
C GLU A 173 -0.92 -16.32 -7.63
N ILE A 174 -0.19 -16.77 -8.65
CA ILE A 174 1.26 -16.59 -8.72
C ILE A 174 1.55 -15.11 -8.99
N CYS A 175 2.45 -14.52 -8.22
CA CYS A 175 3.00 -13.19 -8.48
C CYS A 175 4.53 -13.25 -8.52
N HIS A 176 5.12 -12.58 -9.51
CA HIS A 176 6.56 -12.46 -9.71
C HIS A 176 6.96 -10.99 -9.56
N ASP A 177 8.09 -10.73 -8.91
CA ASP A 177 8.67 -9.38 -8.76
C ASP A 177 7.69 -8.29 -8.26
N CYS A 178 6.74 -8.67 -7.39
CA CYS A 178 5.80 -7.74 -6.79
C CYS A 178 6.47 -6.91 -5.68
N LEU A 179 6.10 -5.64 -5.59
CA LEU A 179 6.51 -4.71 -4.52
C LEU A 179 5.56 -4.73 -3.32
N SER A 180 4.73 -5.77 -3.21
CA SER A 180 3.72 -5.92 -2.18
C SER A 180 4.08 -7.04 -1.22
N VAL A 181 3.67 -6.90 0.03
CA VAL A 181 3.95 -7.89 1.08
C VAL A 181 2.98 -9.07 0.99
N HIS A 182 3.48 -10.24 1.33
CA HIS A 182 2.72 -11.49 1.35
C HIS A 182 2.39 -11.80 2.81
N LEU A 183 1.18 -11.42 3.23
CA LEU A 183 0.70 -11.59 4.60
C LEU A 183 -0.80 -11.87 4.62
N CYS A 184 -1.27 -12.56 5.66
CA CYS A 184 -2.69 -12.75 5.93
C CYS A 184 -3.37 -11.41 6.32
N PRO A 185 -4.50 -11.01 5.69
CA PRO A 185 -5.23 -9.79 6.05
C PRO A 185 -5.78 -9.84 7.47
N ALA A 186 -6.37 -10.98 7.89
CA ALA A 186 -6.89 -11.17 9.25
C ALA A 186 -5.77 -11.12 10.32
N PHE A 187 -4.55 -11.56 10.00
CA PHE A 187 -3.39 -11.38 10.89
C PHE A 187 -3.02 -9.90 11.07
N LEU A 188 -3.15 -9.09 10.02
CA LEU A 188 -2.93 -7.65 10.12
C LEU A 188 -4.04 -6.98 10.94
N ALA A 189 -5.29 -7.43 10.78
CA ALA A 189 -6.44 -7.00 11.58
C ALA A 189 -6.38 -7.45 13.05
N GLY A 190 -5.58 -8.47 13.37
CA GLY A 190 -5.50 -9.04 14.73
C GLY A 190 -6.59 -10.06 15.03
N GLU A 191 -7.35 -10.48 14.02
CA GLU A 191 -8.47 -11.42 14.12
C GLU A 191 -8.02 -12.88 13.98
N CYS A 192 -6.79 -13.10 13.50
CA CYS A 192 -6.24 -14.44 13.34
C CYS A 192 -5.71 -14.99 14.69
N VAL A 193 -6.41 -15.97 15.27
CA VAL A 193 -5.86 -16.79 16.36
C VAL A 193 -4.65 -17.59 15.87
N SER A 194 -3.51 -17.39 16.55
CA SER A 194 -2.22 -17.99 16.21
C SER A 194 -2.32 -19.51 16.09
N GLN A 195 -1.70 -20.07 15.03
CA GLN A 195 -1.43 -21.50 14.75
C GLN A 195 -2.28 -22.22 13.69
N HIS A 196 -3.16 -21.56 12.94
CA HIS A 196 -3.83 -22.23 11.82
C HIS A 196 -3.13 -22.04 10.47
N LEU A 197 -3.11 -23.13 9.69
CA LEU A 197 -2.64 -23.21 8.32
C LEU A 197 -3.79 -22.79 7.38
N HIS A 198 -3.67 -21.63 6.74
CA HIS A 198 -4.68 -21.18 5.76
C HIS A 198 -4.56 -22.02 4.50
N LYS A 199 -5.61 -22.74 4.10
CA LYS A 199 -5.62 -23.45 2.82
C LYS A 199 -6.54 -22.72 1.85
N SER A 200 -5.97 -21.92 0.95
CA SER A 200 -6.68 -21.57 -0.29
C SER A 200 -6.13 -22.47 -1.40
N LYS A 201 -6.92 -23.48 -1.79
CA LYS A 201 -6.64 -24.50 -2.83
C LYS A 201 -5.33 -25.29 -2.64
N ASN A 202 -4.15 -24.66 -2.53
CA ASN A 202 -2.82 -25.25 -2.26
C ASN A 202 -1.81 -24.32 -1.53
N TRP A 203 -2.19 -23.15 -1.00
CA TRP A 203 -1.22 -22.16 -0.48
C TRP A 203 -1.51 -21.68 0.95
N TYR A 204 -0.46 -21.50 1.77
CA TYR A 204 -0.52 -20.99 3.15
C TYR A 204 -0.28 -19.48 3.24
N PHE A 205 -1.22 -18.75 3.84
CA PHE A 205 -1.01 -17.33 4.15
C PHE A 205 0.01 -17.15 5.27
N ALA A 206 0.93 -16.22 5.05
CA ALA A 206 2.05 -15.99 5.94
C ALA A 206 1.67 -15.04 7.08
N HIS A 207 2.12 -15.38 8.28
CA HIS A 207 2.08 -14.50 9.47
C HIS A 207 3.46 -13.93 9.81
N ASN A 208 4.51 -14.38 9.12
CA ASN A 208 5.85 -13.83 9.32
C ASN A 208 5.97 -12.47 8.61
N ILE A 209 5.65 -11.41 9.35
CA ILE A 209 5.77 -10.03 8.89
C ILE A 209 7.18 -9.67 8.44
N LYS A 210 8.21 -10.32 9.00
CA LYS A 210 9.63 -10.13 8.65
C LYS A 210 10.21 -11.31 7.85
N SER A 211 9.39 -11.99 7.04
CA SER A 211 9.90 -12.99 6.08
C SER A 211 10.94 -12.36 5.14
N PHE A 212 11.78 -13.18 4.50
CA PHE A 212 12.78 -12.69 3.54
C PHE A 212 12.14 -11.83 2.43
N LYS A 213 11.04 -12.31 1.84
CA LYS A 213 10.26 -11.58 0.83
C LYS A 213 9.75 -10.22 1.35
N ASN A 214 9.17 -10.18 2.55
CA ASN A 214 8.62 -8.95 3.10
C ASN A 214 9.73 -7.96 3.50
N THR A 215 10.86 -8.46 4.01
CA THR A 215 12.04 -7.65 4.33
C THR A 215 12.62 -6.98 3.09
N PHE A 216 12.69 -7.71 1.96
CA PHE A 216 13.07 -7.12 0.67
C PHE A 216 12.15 -5.96 0.26
N VAL A 217 10.83 -6.13 0.43
CA VAL A 217 9.85 -5.06 0.18
C VAL A 217 10.11 -3.88 1.11
N TYR A 218 10.22 -4.06 2.42
CA TYR A 218 10.50 -2.96 3.36
C TYR A 218 11.78 -2.19 3.01
N ASN A 219 12.85 -2.88 2.64
CA ASN A 219 14.09 -2.24 2.23
C ASN A 219 13.91 -1.43 0.95
N THR A 220 13.14 -1.93 -0.02
CA THR A 220 12.81 -1.20 -1.25
C THR A 220 12.09 0.11 -0.94
N PHE A 221 11.16 0.09 0.02
CA PHE A 221 10.40 1.25 0.47
C PHE A 221 11.14 2.09 1.54
N GLN A 222 12.43 1.85 1.77
CA GLN A 222 13.27 2.63 2.70
C GLN A 222 12.80 2.60 4.17
N PHE A 223 12.15 1.51 4.59
CA PHE A 223 11.73 1.34 5.99
C PHE A 223 12.95 1.07 6.88
N PRO A 224 13.07 1.72 8.04
CA PRO A 224 14.15 1.42 8.98
C PRO A 224 14.11 -0.05 9.46
N SER A 225 15.27 -0.70 9.52
CA SER A 225 15.39 -2.11 9.93
C SER A 225 14.89 -2.38 11.37
N LYS A 226 14.95 -1.36 12.24
CA LYS A 226 14.59 -1.43 13.65
C LYS A 226 13.10 -1.17 13.94
N LEU A 227 12.24 -1.04 12.92
CA LEU A 227 10.80 -0.86 13.17
C LEU A 227 10.20 -2.04 13.93
N THR A 228 9.35 -1.70 14.91
CA THR A 228 8.52 -2.67 15.65
C THR A 228 7.41 -3.23 14.75
N ILE A 229 6.83 -4.37 15.12
CA ILE A 229 5.72 -4.98 14.38
C ILE A 229 4.55 -4.00 14.24
N ASN A 230 4.20 -3.27 15.31
CA ASN A 230 3.10 -2.29 15.27
C ASN A 230 3.39 -1.12 14.33
N GLN A 231 4.64 -0.64 14.27
CA GLN A 231 5.03 0.41 13.32
C GLN A 231 4.96 -0.08 11.88
N ILE A 232 5.36 -1.33 11.61
CA ILE A 232 5.24 -1.93 10.27
C ILE A 232 3.75 -2.06 9.92
N LYS A 233 2.93 -2.67 10.79
CA LYS A 233 1.48 -2.84 10.57
C LYS A 233 0.77 -1.52 10.29
N CYS A 234 1.07 -0.47 11.06
CA CYS A 234 0.52 0.88 10.86
C CYS A 234 0.82 1.45 9.46
N ASN A 235 1.90 0.99 8.83
CA ASN A 235 2.39 1.50 7.56
C ASN A 235 2.19 0.53 6.38
N LEU A 236 1.51 -0.60 6.61
CA LEU A 236 1.05 -1.49 5.55
C LEU A 236 -0.31 -1.03 5.06
N ILE A 237 -0.39 -0.77 3.77
CA ILE A 237 -1.64 -0.46 3.07
C ILE A 237 -2.41 -1.75 2.81
N VAL A 238 -3.64 -1.80 3.32
CA VAL A 238 -4.61 -2.85 3.02
C VAL A 238 -5.62 -2.27 2.02
N PRO A 239 -5.57 -2.67 0.73
CA PRO A 239 -6.55 -2.27 -0.27
C PRO A 239 -7.97 -2.51 0.24
N LEU A 240 -8.89 -1.58 -0.06
CA LEU A 240 -10.26 -1.59 0.46
C LEU A 240 -10.97 -2.93 0.17
N GLU A 241 -10.71 -3.51 -0.99
CA GLU A 241 -11.27 -4.79 -1.46
C GLU A 241 -10.77 -5.99 -0.64
N LEU A 242 -9.72 -5.81 0.16
CA LEU A 242 -9.12 -6.84 1.01
C LEU A 242 -9.42 -6.62 2.50
N GLN A 243 -10.02 -5.48 2.88
CA GLN A 243 -10.40 -5.20 4.25
C GLN A 243 -11.58 -6.10 4.67
N GLY A 244 -11.55 -6.60 5.91
CA GLY A 244 -12.60 -7.51 6.44
C GLY A 244 -12.62 -8.90 5.81
N LYS A 245 -11.69 -9.24 4.91
CA LYS A 245 -11.56 -10.60 4.40
C LYS A 245 -11.11 -11.53 5.52
N LYS A 246 -12.03 -12.40 5.93
CA LYS A 246 -11.78 -13.50 6.87
C LYS A 246 -10.85 -14.54 6.27
N CYS A 247 -10.24 -15.31 7.16
CA CYS A 247 -9.41 -16.44 6.81
C CYS A 247 -10.21 -17.44 5.94
N PRO A 248 -9.65 -18.00 4.85
CA PRO A 248 -10.33 -19.02 4.03
C PRO A 248 -10.67 -20.34 4.75
N GLY A 249 -10.40 -20.45 6.06
CA GLY A 249 -10.81 -21.56 6.92
C GLY A 249 -11.94 -21.22 7.90
N GLU A 250 -12.40 -19.97 7.96
CA GLU A 250 -13.64 -19.59 8.64
C GLU A 250 -14.79 -19.58 7.63
N MET A 251 -15.09 -20.74 7.05
CA MET A 251 -16.44 -20.97 6.57
C MET A 251 -17.27 -21.33 7.80
N SER A 252 -18.05 -20.36 8.29
CA SER A 252 -19.16 -20.65 9.18
C SER A 252 -20.05 -21.71 8.51
N GLU A 253 -20.34 -22.79 9.21
CA GLU A 253 -21.34 -23.81 8.85
C GLU A 253 -22.79 -23.26 8.78
N GLU A 254 -22.98 -21.95 8.64
CA GLU A 254 -24.28 -21.30 8.59
C GLU A 254 -24.71 -21.06 7.13
N ALA A 255 -24.79 -22.13 6.36
CA ALA A 255 -25.50 -22.14 5.08
C ALA A 255 -25.96 -23.56 4.71
N SER A 256 -26.48 -24.34 5.66
CA SER A 256 -27.29 -25.52 5.35
C SER A 256 -28.21 -25.92 6.50
N ALA A 257 -29.14 -25.04 6.87
CA ALA A 257 -30.35 -25.47 7.57
C ALA A 257 -31.51 -24.56 7.18
N THR A 258 -32.64 -25.19 6.87
CA THR A 258 -33.95 -24.60 6.56
C THR A 258 -34.24 -24.23 5.10
N THR A 259 -34.18 -25.23 4.23
CA THR A 259 -35.30 -25.47 3.31
C THR A 259 -35.66 -26.93 3.43
N ASP A 260 -36.78 -27.21 4.10
CA ASP A 260 -37.72 -28.28 3.75
C ASP A 260 -38.73 -28.45 4.89
N THR A 261 -39.87 -27.79 4.74
CA THR A 261 -41.18 -28.30 5.17
C THR A 261 -42.28 -27.43 4.55
N GLU A 262 -42.43 -27.53 3.22
CA GLU A 262 -43.75 -27.32 2.63
C GLU A 262 -44.56 -28.61 2.79
N SER A 263 -45.55 -28.60 3.66
CA SER A 263 -46.73 -29.48 3.57
C SER A 263 -47.84 -29.01 4.51
N ILE A 264 -48.57 -27.95 4.16
CA ILE A 264 -49.97 -27.81 4.58
C ILE A 264 -50.80 -27.22 3.42
N LYS A 265 -51.48 -28.09 2.68
CA LYS A 265 -52.71 -27.75 1.97
C LYS A 265 -53.89 -27.93 2.91
N SER A 266 -54.56 -26.81 3.16
CA SER A 266 -55.94 -26.60 3.63
C SER A 266 -56.91 -27.79 3.60
N LYS A 267 -57.62 -28.01 4.72
CA LYS A 267 -59.06 -28.36 4.74
C LYS A 267 -59.74 -27.76 5.98
N LYS A 268 -60.93 -27.21 5.72
CA LYS A 268 -61.88 -26.52 6.60
C LYS A 268 -62.49 -27.42 7.68
N SER A 269 -63.06 -26.73 8.69
CA SER A 269 -64.38 -26.89 9.34
C SER A 269 -64.44 -27.49 10.75
N GLY A 270 -65.02 -26.70 11.68
CA GLY A 270 -65.69 -27.08 12.95
C GLY A 270 -64.75 -27.64 14.03
N ASP A 271 -64.85 -27.36 15.32
CA ASP A 271 -65.96 -26.87 16.13
C ASP A 271 -65.41 -26.34 17.48
N LEU A 272 -66.28 -25.66 18.22
CA LEU A 272 -66.12 -25.13 19.59
C LEU A 272 -65.53 -26.16 20.58
N THR A 273 -64.78 -25.83 21.65
CA THR A 273 -65.21 -25.08 22.84
C THR A 273 -64.03 -24.70 23.76
N SER A 274 -64.19 -23.56 24.42
CA SER A 274 -63.32 -22.96 25.43
C SER A 274 -63.19 -23.73 26.75
N SER A 275 -61.99 -23.68 27.31
CA SER A 275 -61.63 -23.98 28.69
C SER A 275 -62.31 -23.04 29.69
N LYS A 276 -62.78 -23.56 30.83
CA LYS A 276 -62.76 -22.87 32.13
C LYS A 276 -62.58 -23.90 33.26
N VAL A 277 -61.42 -23.86 33.90
CA VAL A 277 -61.20 -24.40 35.25
C VAL A 277 -60.96 -23.20 36.18
N ASN A 278 -61.63 -23.27 37.33
CA ASN A 278 -61.84 -22.24 38.33
C ASN A 278 -60.56 -21.73 39.01
N GLN A 279 -60.62 -20.45 39.38
CA GLN A 279 -60.08 -19.96 40.65
C GLN A 279 -61.26 -19.66 41.59
N GLN A 280 -61.37 -20.45 42.65
CA GLN A 280 -61.77 -20.04 44.00
C GLN A 280 -61.27 -21.10 44.98
#